data_AF-A0A5D0MH32-F1
#
_entry.id   AF-A0A5D0MH32-F1
#
_cell.length_a   1.000
_cell.length_b   1.000
_cell.length_c   1.000
_cell.angle_alpha   90.00
_cell.angle_beta   90.00
_cell.angle_gamma   90.00
#
_symmetry.space_group_name_H-M   'P 1'
#
loop_
_entity.id
_entity.type
_entity.pdbx_description
1 polymer ?
#
loop_
_entity_poly.entity_id
_entity_poly.type
_entity_poly.pdbx_seq_one_letter_code
_entity_poly.pdbx_strand_id
1 'polypeptide(L)'
;MEKLNLDQETKNSLVNAQKNEISEYFLYRKIADGLKDEQNKQVLKDIAEDELRHYKFLKSVTGKDVKPDKFKIFLYFWITKIFGLTFGIKLLEKGEEAAVKAYEKLGEILPEAVDIKQE
;
A
#
# COMPACT_ATOMS: atom_id res chain seq x y z
N MET A 1 4.76 -11.24 -20.79
CA MET A 1 4.52 -11.82 -19.46
C MET A 1 3.43 -12.85 -19.60
N GLU A 2 3.75 -14.10 -19.29
CA GLU A 2 2.81 -15.23 -19.28
C GLU A 2 1.57 -14.83 -18.47
N LYS A 3 0.36 -15.10 -18.97
CA LYS A 3 -0.87 -14.83 -18.22
C LYS A 3 -0.86 -15.75 -17.01
N LEU A 4 -0.41 -15.25 -15.85
CA LEU A 4 -0.56 -15.98 -14.59
C LEU A 4 -2.02 -16.41 -14.46
N ASN A 5 -2.25 -17.73 -14.35
CA ASN A 5 -3.56 -18.30 -14.12
C ASN A 5 -3.96 -18.09 -12.65
N LEU A 6 -4.17 -16.84 -12.27
CA LEU A 6 -4.74 -16.47 -10.97
C LEU A 6 -6.26 -16.68 -11.02
N ASP A 7 -6.78 -17.31 -9.97
CA ASP A 7 -8.22 -17.38 -9.74
C ASP A 7 -8.81 -15.97 -9.55
N GLN A 8 -10.13 -15.85 -9.65
CA GLN A 8 -10.79 -14.55 -9.62
C GLN A 8 -10.71 -13.87 -8.24
N GLU A 9 -10.65 -14.64 -7.16
CA GLU A 9 -10.53 -14.13 -5.80
C GLU A 9 -9.16 -13.47 -5.62
N THR A 10 -8.09 -14.17 -6.02
CA THR A 10 -6.72 -13.65 -5.97
C THR A 10 -6.57 -12.39 -6.82
N LYS A 11 -7.13 -12.36 -8.04
CA LYS A 11 -7.13 -11.14 -8.88
C LYS A 11 -7.81 -9.96 -8.20
N ASN A 12 -8.96 -10.18 -7.55
CA ASN A 12 -9.69 -9.12 -6.86
C ASN A 12 -8.88 -8.62 -5.65
N SER A 13 -8.27 -9.52 -4.89
CA SER A 13 -7.40 -9.17 -3.76
C SER A 13 -6.20 -8.34 -4.19
N LEU A 14 -5.55 -8.67 -5.32
CA LEU A 14 -4.42 -7.89 -5.86
C LEU A 14 -4.84 -6.49 -6.33
N VAL A 15 -6.01 -6.35 -6.95
CA VAL A 15 -6.55 -5.03 -7.33
C VAL A 15 -6.89 -4.20 -6.09
N ASN A 16 -7.41 -4.83 -5.04
CA ASN A 16 -7.68 -4.16 -3.76
C ASN A 16 -6.38 -3.73 -3.07
N ALA A 17 -5.38 -4.60 -3.02
CA ALA A 17 -4.05 -4.27 -2.53
C ALA A 17 -3.50 -3.07 -3.32
N GLN A 18 -3.54 -3.12 -4.66
CA GLN A 18 -3.08 -2.03 -5.52
C GLN A 18 -3.77 -0.70 -5.20
N LYS A 19 -5.08 -0.73 -4.91
CA LYS A 19 -5.83 0.45 -4.49
C LYS A 19 -5.37 0.97 -3.13
N ASN A 20 -5.04 0.08 -2.20
CA ASN A 20 -4.50 0.45 -0.89
C ASN A 20 -3.13 1.12 -1.02
N GLU A 21 -2.18 0.49 -1.72
CA GLU A 21 -0.82 1.02 -1.91
C GLU A 21 -0.84 2.48 -2.39
N ILE A 22 -1.59 2.76 -3.48
CA ILE A 22 -1.66 4.12 -4.03
C ILE A 22 -2.41 5.08 -3.11
N SER A 23 -3.32 4.59 -2.26
CA SER A 23 -4.01 5.40 -1.27
C SER A 23 -3.08 5.76 -0.10
N GLU A 24 -2.31 4.79 0.39
CA GLU A 24 -1.32 4.99 1.44
C GLU A 24 -0.19 5.92 0.99
N TYR A 25 0.31 5.80 -0.24
CA TYR A 25 1.24 6.78 -0.84
C TYR A 25 0.76 8.23 -0.64
N PHE A 26 -0.47 8.54 -1.07
CA PHE A 26 -1.01 9.89 -0.95
C PHE A 26 -1.31 10.28 0.49
N LEU A 27 -1.70 9.34 1.34
CA LEU A 27 -1.95 9.57 2.76
C LEU A 27 -0.66 9.95 3.49
N TYR A 28 0.40 9.15 3.35
CA TYR A 28 1.69 9.40 4.01
C TYR A 28 2.30 10.72 3.56
N ARG A 29 2.28 11.01 2.26
CA ARG A 29 2.67 12.33 1.72
C ARG A 29 1.89 13.47 2.38
N LYS A 30 0.56 13.33 2.47
CA LYS A 30 -0.31 14.34 3.06
C LYS A 30 -0.05 14.53 4.56
N ILE A 31 0.25 13.46 5.30
CA ILE A 31 0.62 13.54 6.71
C ILE A 31 1.96 14.24 6.85
N ALA A 32 2.98 13.84 6.07
CA ALA A 32 4.33 14.39 6.08
C ALA A 32 4.34 15.90 5.82
N ASP A 33 3.57 16.36 4.83
CA ASP A 33 3.44 17.79 4.50
C ASP A 33 2.91 18.64 5.67
N GLY A 34 2.19 18.01 6.61
CA GLY A 34 1.67 18.65 7.82
C GLY A 34 2.50 18.42 9.08
N LEU A 35 3.69 17.82 9.00
CA LEU A 35 4.61 17.63 10.13
C LEU A 35 5.64 18.76 10.22
N LYS A 36 5.97 19.17 11.45
CA LYS A 36 7.05 20.12 11.74
C LYS A 36 8.41 19.46 11.93
N ASP A 37 8.39 18.22 12.39
CA ASP A 37 9.58 17.43 12.64
C ASP A 37 10.10 16.87 11.30
N GLU A 38 11.27 17.34 10.87
CA GLU A 38 11.83 17.00 9.56
C GLU A 38 12.28 15.54 9.48
N GLN A 39 12.67 14.91 10.59
CA GLN A 39 13.03 13.49 10.62
C GLN A 39 11.80 12.62 10.33
N ASN A 40 10.71 12.80 11.07
CA ASN A 40 9.46 12.05 10.87
C ASN A 40 8.85 12.33 9.50
N LYS A 41 8.98 13.57 9.00
CA LYS A 41 8.56 13.93 7.66
C LYS A 41 9.33 13.17 6.59
N GLN A 42 10.66 13.02 6.76
CA GLN A 42 11.46 12.25 5.82
C GLN A 42 11.08 10.76 5.86
N VAL A 43 10.95 10.18 7.06
CA VAL A 43 10.52 8.79 7.23
C VAL A 43 9.18 8.53 6.54
N LEU A 44 8.18 9.40 6.70
CA LEU A 44 6.88 9.24 6.02
C LEU A 44 6.96 9.39 4.49
N LYS A 45 7.90 10.20 3.99
CA LYS A 45 8.12 10.30 2.55
C LYS A 45 8.77 9.04 2.00
N ASP A 46 9.73 8.49 2.73
CA ASP A 46 10.41 7.25 2.35
C ASP A 46 9.38 6.11 2.28
N ILE A 47 8.58 5.93 3.35
CA ILE A 47 7.46 4.96 3.38
C ILE A 47 6.52 5.19 2.20
N ALA A 48 6.15 6.44 1.89
CA ALA A 48 5.28 6.71 0.75
C ALA A 48 5.90 6.22 -0.58
N GLU A 49 7.18 6.49 -0.82
CA GLU A 49 7.84 6.03 -2.03
C GLU A 49 7.93 4.49 -2.10
N ASP A 50 7.96 3.81 -0.96
CA ASP A 50 7.86 2.35 -0.86
C ASP A 50 6.48 1.86 -1.37
N GLU A 51 5.38 2.45 -0.88
CA GLU A 51 4.03 2.12 -1.37
C GLU A 51 3.84 2.43 -2.86
N LEU A 52 4.50 3.46 -3.36
CA LEU A 52 4.48 3.77 -4.79
C LEU A 52 5.20 2.70 -5.62
N ARG A 53 6.28 2.10 -5.10
CA ARG A 53 6.93 0.94 -5.73
C ARG A 53 6.02 -0.28 -5.71
N HIS A 54 5.36 -0.55 -4.58
CA HIS A 54 4.39 -1.65 -4.44
C HIS A 54 3.24 -1.51 -5.44
N TYR A 55 2.65 -0.32 -5.55
CA TYR A 55 1.63 -0.02 -6.54
C TYR A 55 2.10 -0.29 -7.98
N LYS A 56 3.32 0.14 -8.34
CA LYS A 56 3.87 -0.05 -9.69
C LYS A 56 4.09 -1.53 -10.00
N PHE A 57 4.54 -2.30 -9.03
CA PHE A 57 4.66 -3.75 -9.16
C PHE A 57 3.28 -4.41 -9.33
N LEU A 58 2.32 -4.11 -8.45
CA LEU A 58 0.98 -4.65 -8.59
C LEU A 58 0.34 -4.24 -9.92
N LYS A 59 0.60 -3.03 -10.43
CA LYS A 59 0.15 -2.60 -11.76
C LYS A 59 0.75 -3.46 -12.89
N SER A 60 2.01 -3.88 -12.79
CA SER A 60 2.63 -4.75 -13.79
C SER A 60 2.03 -6.15 -13.77
N VAL A 61 1.64 -6.65 -12.58
CA VAL A 61 1.01 -7.96 -12.38
C VAL A 61 -0.48 -7.95 -12.78
N THR A 62 -1.26 -6.97 -12.31
CA THR A 62 -2.71 -6.89 -12.55
C THR A 62 -3.04 -6.37 -13.95
N GLY A 63 -2.11 -5.61 -14.56
CA GLY A 63 -2.33 -4.90 -15.83
C GLY A 63 -3.38 -3.79 -15.74
N LYS A 64 -3.79 -3.37 -14.53
CA LYS A 64 -4.82 -2.35 -14.32
C LYS A 64 -4.24 -1.06 -13.78
N ASP A 65 -4.81 0.06 -14.22
CA ASP A 65 -4.54 1.38 -13.63
C ASP A 65 -5.65 1.72 -12.62
N VAL A 66 -5.31 1.61 -11.33
CA VAL A 66 -6.26 1.84 -10.23
C VAL A 66 -6.02 3.21 -9.61
N LYS A 67 -7.10 3.95 -9.35
CA LYS A 67 -7.08 5.26 -8.71
C LYS A 67 -7.15 5.15 -7.18
N PRO A 68 -6.57 6.09 -6.43
CA PRO A 68 -6.61 6.09 -4.97
C PRO A 68 -8.03 6.28 -4.43
N ASP A 69 -8.25 5.70 -3.25
CA ASP A 69 -9.47 5.86 -2.47
C ASP A 69 -9.42 7.16 -1.66
N LYS A 70 -10.03 8.21 -2.22
CA LYS A 70 -10.07 9.54 -1.57
C LYS A 70 -10.78 9.51 -0.22
N PHE A 71 -11.77 8.64 -0.03
CA PHE A 71 -12.49 8.53 1.23
C PHE A 71 -11.61 7.88 2.30
N LYS A 72 -10.90 6.79 1.95
CA LYS A 72 -9.90 6.16 2.84
C LYS A 72 -8.84 7.18 3.26
N ILE A 73 -8.25 7.89 2.32
CA ILE A 73 -7.24 8.93 2.60
C ILE A 73 -7.79 9.98 3.58
N PHE A 74 -9.02 10.46 3.35
CA PHE A 74 -9.64 11.44 4.22
C PHE A 74 -9.84 10.91 5.64
N LEU A 75 -10.44 9.72 5.79
CA LEU A 75 -10.73 9.11 7.08
C LEU A 75 -9.46 8.86 7.89
N TYR A 76 -8.46 8.19 7.30
CA TYR A 76 -7.23 7.83 7.99
C TYR A 76 -6.35 9.03 8.30
N PHE A 77 -6.38 10.09 7.47
CA PHE A 77 -5.72 11.35 7.78
C PHE A 77 -6.27 11.94 9.08
N TRP A 78 -7.60 11.99 9.24
CA TRP A 78 -8.22 12.51 10.46
C TRP A 78 -7.96 11.63 11.67
N ILE A 79 -8.02 10.30 11.52
CA ILE A 79 -7.67 9.36 12.59
C ILE A 79 -6.24 9.62 13.06
N THR A 80 -5.28 9.71 12.13
CA THR A 80 -3.87 9.96 12.46
C THR A 80 -3.68 11.32 13.13
N LYS A 81 -4.44 12.35 12.71
CA LYS A 81 -4.37 13.68 13.34
C LYS A 81 -4.97 13.72 14.74
N ILE A 82 -6.01 12.94 15.02
CA ILE A 82 -6.70 12.93 16.32
C ILE A 82 -5.99 12.03 17.33
N PHE A 83 -5.63 10.80 16.92
CA PHE A 83 -5.06 9.78 17.80
C PHE A 83 -3.52 9.76 17.79
N GLY A 84 -2.89 10.54 16.91
CA GLY A 84 -1.45 10.64 16.78
C GLY A 84 -0.87 9.74 15.69
N LEU A 85 0.38 10.05 15.32
CA LEU A 85 1.08 9.44 14.18
C LEU A 85 1.23 7.92 14.33
N THR A 86 1.75 7.47 15.48
CA THR A 86 1.99 6.05 15.75
C THR A 86 0.70 5.22 15.68
N PHE A 87 -0.41 5.76 16.19
CA PHE A 87 -1.71 5.08 16.10
C PHE A 87 -2.17 4.96 14.65
N GLY A 88 -2.04 6.04 13.87
CA GLY A 88 -2.38 6.05 12.45
C GLY A 88 -1.62 4.99 11.66
N ILE A 89 -0.29 4.92 11.83
CA ILE A 89 0.57 3.95 11.15
C ILE A 89 0.18 2.51 11.54
N LYS A 90 0.07 2.22 12.84
CA LYS A 90 -0.36 0.89 13.34
C LYS A 90 -1.72 0.45 12.80
N LEU A 91 -2.65 1.39 12.61
CA LEU A 91 -3.97 1.11 12.06
C LEU A 91 -3.91 0.78 10.56
N LEU A 92 -2.98 1.39 9.83
CA LEU A 92 -2.73 1.10 8.40
C LEU A 92 -2.10 -0.29 8.23
N GLU A 93 -1.04 -0.60 8.98
CA GLU A 93 -0.37 -1.92 8.97
C GLU A 93 -1.37 -3.07 9.20
N LYS A 94 -2.33 -2.89 10.13
CA LYS A 94 -3.37 -3.90 10.38
C LYS A 94 -4.31 -4.12 9.19
N GLY A 95 -4.47 -3.11 8.32
CA GLY A 95 -5.28 -3.18 7.12
C GLY A 95 -4.68 -4.02 5.99
N GLU A 96 -3.40 -4.40 6.09
CA GLU A 96 -2.65 -5.08 5.04
C GLU A 96 -2.73 -6.61 5.09
N GLU A 97 -3.40 -7.21 6.09
CA GLU A 97 -3.51 -8.67 6.23
C GLU A 97 -4.03 -9.38 4.96
N ALA A 98 -4.95 -8.73 4.23
CA ALA A 98 -5.47 -9.25 2.97
C ALA A 98 -4.46 -9.15 1.82
N ALA A 99 -3.62 -8.12 1.82
CA ALA A 99 -2.54 -7.95 0.84
C ALA A 99 -1.44 -8.98 1.07
N VAL A 100 -1.04 -9.22 2.33
CA VAL A 100 -0.05 -10.24 2.72
C VAL A 100 -0.40 -11.62 2.16
N LYS A 101 -1.66 -12.06 2.32
CA LYS A 101 -2.13 -13.34 1.77
C LYS A 101 -2.11 -13.39 0.25
N ALA A 102 -2.38 -12.26 -0.41
CA ALA A 102 -2.33 -12.18 -1.86
C ALA A 102 -0.88 -12.21 -2.39
N TYR A 103 0.05 -11.56 -1.69
CA TYR A 103 1.48 -11.62 -1.98
C TYR A 103 2.08 -13.01 -1.73
N GLU A 104 1.65 -13.73 -0.70
CA GLU A 104 2.08 -15.12 -0.47
C GLU A 104 1.73 -16.04 -1.65
N LYS A 105 0.48 -15.99 -2.10
CA LYS A 105 0.03 -16.73 -3.28
C LYS A 105 0.75 -16.29 -4.56
N LEU A 106 1.09 -15.00 -4.66
CA LEU A 106 1.90 -14.51 -5.78
C LEU A 106 3.34 -15.02 -5.72
N GLY A 107 3.96 -15.07 -4.54
CA GLY A 107 5.32 -15.55 -4.32
C GLY A 107 5.50 -17.02 -4.65
N GLU A 108 4.44 -17.83 -4.52
CA GLU A 108 4.43 -19.22 -4.99
C GLU A 108 4.53 -19.35 -6.52
N ILE A 109 4.12 -18.31 -7.27
CA ILE A 109 4.04 -18.31 -8.74
C ILE A 109 5.16 -17.47 -9.38
N LEU A 110 5.56 -16.39 -8.71
CA LEU A 110 6.60 -15.46 -9.09
C LEU A 110 7.54 -15.28 -7.88
N PRO A 111 8.68 -16.00 -7.84
CA PRO A 111 9.67 -15.83 -6.77
C PRO A 111 10.16 -14.39 -6.65
N GLU A 112 10.16 -13.63 -7.75
CA GLU A 112 10.48 -12.19 -7.79
C GLU A 112 9.51 -11.31 -6.98
N ALA A 113 8.30 -11.79 -6.68
CA ALA A 113 7.34 -11.09 -5.82
C ALA A 113 7.70 -11.15 -4.32
N VAL A 114 8.62 -12.05 -3.94
CA VAL A 114 9.04 -12.26 -2.54
C VAL A 114 9.90 -11.09 -2.05
N ASP A 115 10.69 -10.47 -2.93
CA ASP A 115 11.54 -9.32 -2.58
C ASP A 115 10.73 -8.05 -2.26
N ILE A 116 9.47 -7.98 -2.69
CA ILE A 116 8.58 -6.83 -2.43
C ILE A 116 7.81 -7.01 -1.12
N LYS A 117 7.70 -8.25 -0.61
CA LYS A 117 7.02 -8.56 0.65
C LYS A 117 7.89 -8.25 1.88
N GLN A 118 9.17 -7.94 1.71
CA GLN A 118 10.13 -7.76 2.80
C GLN A 118 10.31 -6.29 3.18
N GLU A 119 9.26 -5.66 3.71
CA GLU A 119 9.39 -4.51 4.63
C GLU A 119 8.40 -4.68 5.80
#